data_AF-A0A7K4DC21-F1
#
_entry.id   AF-A0A7K4DC21-F1
#
_cell.length_a   1.000
_cell.length_b   1.000
_cell.length_c   1.000
_cell.angle_alpha   90.00
_cell.angle_beta   90.00
_cell.angle_gamma   90.00
#
_symmetry.space_group_name_H-M   'P 1'
#
loop_
_entity.id
_entity.type
_entity.pdbx_description
1 polymer ?
#
loop_
_entity_poly.entity_id
_entity_poly.type
_entity_poly.pdbx_seq_one_letter_code
_entity_poly.pdbx_strand_id
1 'polypeptide(L)'
;MDLMSGAEGQFTNKLLVDISGTIKGFVKNVDIEMVEGKILIHMKLGQSAESYGLSRSESKLLRFETKITIVSDEIVSVGKDCIIVSKGKLPPLEEIKKAKVYKAENDSLKEKLAEVNDELENSLRKLKVLKEDKSELEFKLNKMLKIEEEFNELRLKCAKQEGELEASRRFTEKLKSQGFVNTSNEKLYPSIENEAEENLLEETEKKFEDILNDEFTLFGEEENLEKESVEKEMPPDRVLTVDETPVESQRPATPQSSENPFRRFSKEYKK
;
A
#
# COMPACT_ATOMS: atom_id res chain seq x y z
N MET A 1 -8.24 -46.47 60.58
CA MET A 1 -8.89 -45.16 60.41
C MET A 1 -8.27 -44.24 61.44
N ASP A 2 -7.14 -43.63 61.12
CA ASP A 2 -6.49 -42.65 62.00
C ASP A 2 -6.94 -41.27 61.54
N LEU A 3 -7.96 -40.71 62.20
CA LEU A 3 -8.29 -39.30 62.05
C LEU A 3 -7.16 -38.49 62.65
N MET A 4 -6.47 -37.70 61.83
CA MET A 4 -5.47 -36.71 62.24
C MET A 4 -6.16 -35.49 62.90
N SER A 5 -6.88 -35.75 64.01
CA SER A 5 -7.80 -34.84 64.70
C SER A 5 -7.14 -33.54 65.24
N GLY A 6 -5.82 -33.41 65.20
CA GLY A 6 -5.10 -32.20 65.61
C GLY A 6 -4.81 -31.20 64.48
N ALA A 7 -4.82 -31.64 63.22
CA ALA A 7 -4.44 -30.80 62.07
C ALA A 7 -5.61 -29.94 61.56
N GLU A 8 -6.85 -30.32 61.86
CA GLU A 8 -8.07 -29.61 61.45
C GLU A 8 -8.10 -28.17 61.99
N GLY A 9 -7.66 -28.00 63.25
CA GLY A 9 -7.58 -26.68 63.90
C GLY A 9 -6.63 -25.69 63.21
N GLN A 10 -5.66 -26.18 62.42
CA GLN A 10 -4.74 -25.32 61.69
C GLN A 10 -5.37 -24.68 60.45
N PHE A 11 -6.49 -25.19 59.94
CA PHE A 11 -7.13 -24.66 58.73
C PHE A 11 -8.46 -23.96 59.04
N THR A 12 -9.09 -24.30 60.16
CA THR A 12 -10.31 -23.64 60.62
C THR A 12 -10.08 -22.15 60.93
N ASN A 13 -11.12 -21.34 60.73
CA ASN A 13 -11.15 -19.92 60.98
C ASN A 13 -10.18 -19.06 60.14
N LYS A 14 -9.85 -19.50 58.93
CA LYS A 14 -9.00 -18.76 57.98
C LYS A 14 -9.73 -18.44 56.69
N LEU A 15 -9.29 -17.39 56.00
CA LEU A 15 -9.75 -17.05 54.65
C LEU A 15 -9.03 -17.90 53.61
N LEU A 16 -9.77 -18.52 52.72
CA LEU A 16 -9.20 -19.20 51.56
C LEU A 16 -9.05 -18.22 50.41
N VAL A 17 -7.83 -18.04 49.93
CA VAL A 17 -7.47 -17.05 48.91
C VAL A 17 -6.76 -17.75 47.75
N ASP A 18 -7.18 -17.45 46.53
CA ASP A 18 -6.47 -17.88 45.32
C ASP A 18 -5.23 -17.00 45.09
N ILE A 19 -4.21 -17.52 44.40
CA ILE A 19 -2.99 -16.76 44.13
C ILE A 19 -3.23 -15.50 43.28
N SER A 20 -4.37 -15.44 42.57
CA SER A 20 -4.86 -14.24 41.88
C SER A 20 -5.36 -13.14 42.83
N GLY A 21 -5.43 -13.40 44.14
CA GLY A 21 -5.98 -12.50 45.16
C GLY A 21 -7.49 -12.66 45.39
N THR A 22 -8.15 -13.61 44.72
CA THR A 22 -9.60 -13.83 44.85
C THR A 22 -9.94 -14.57 46.14
N ILE A 23 -10.85 -14.03 46.95
CA ILE A 23 -11.28 -14.64 48.22
C ILE A 23 -12.40 -15.66 47.95
N LYS A 24 -12.13 -16.94 48.19
CA LYS A 24 -13.10 -18.03 48.00
C LYS A 24 -14.09 -18.15 49.16
N GLY A 25 -13.66 -17.81 50.37
CA GLY A 25 -14.53 -17.80 51.55
C GLY A 25 -13.80 -18.12 52.85
N PHE A 26 -14.55 -18.15 53.95
CA PHE A 26 -14.03 -18.43 55.28
C PHE A 26 -14.16 -19.92 55.62
N VAL A 27 -13.07 -20.56 56.03
CA VAL A 27 -13.05 -21.99 56.33
C VAL A 27 -13.70 -22.24 57.70
N LYS A 28 -14.86 -22.92 57.70
CA LYS A 28 -15.59 -23.27 58.92
C LYS A 28 -15.14 -24.60 59.49
N ASN A 29 -15.19 -25.65 58.66
CA ASN A 29 -14.86 -27.02 59.03
C ASN A 29 -13.92 -27.61 58.00
N VAL A 30 -13.05 -28.51 58.46
CA VAL A 30 -12.03 -29.15 57.63
C VAL A 30 -11.97 -30.61 58.01
N ASP A 31 -12.12 -31.48 57.01
CA ASP A 31 -11.94 -32.92 57.15
C ASP A 31 -10.72 -33.31 56.29
N ILE A 32 -9.74 -34.00 56.87
CA ILE A 32 -8.51 -34.39 56.17
C ILE A 32 -8.53 -35.90 55.94
N GLU A 33 -8.39 -36.31 54.68
CA GLU A 33 -8.37 -37.71 54.27
C GLU A 33 -7.08 -38.03 53.52
N MET A 34 -6.50 -39.20 53.78
CA MET A 34 -5.35 -39.70 53.02
C MET A 34 -5.83 -40.78 52.05
N VAL A 35 -5.82 -40.47 50.76
CA VAL A 35 -6.25 -41.37 49.68
C VAL A 35 -5.09 -41.57 48.71
N GLU A 36 -4.70 -42.82 48.48
CA GLU A 36 -3.64 -43.19 47.51
C GLU A 36 -2.30 -42.46 47.72
N GLY A 37 -1.92 -42.18 48.97
CA GLY A 37 -0.68 -41.48 49.30
C GLY A 37 -0.73 -39.96 49.11
N LYS A 38 -1.89 -39.39 48.75
CA LYS A 38 -2.13 -37.94 48.68
C LYS A 38 -3.01 -37.49 49.85
N ILE A 39 -2.72 -36.30 50.38
CA ILE A 39 -3.51 -35.68 51.43
C ILE A 39 -4.59 -34.82 50.75
N LEU A 40 -5.84 -35.24 50.87
CA LEU A 40 -7.03 -34.50 50.45
C LEU A 40 -7.59 -33.74 51.65
N ILE A 41 -7.85 -32.45 51.43
CA ILE A 41 -8.38 -31.56 52.45
C ILE A 41 -9.75 -31.09 51.99
N HIS A 42 -10.80 -31.60 52.64
CA HIS A 42 -12.17 -31.22 52.40
C HIS A 42 -12.52 -30.04 53.30
N MET A 43 -12.80 -28.88 52.72
CA MET A 43 -13.14 -27.67 53.46
C MET A 43 -14.60 -27.28 53.22
N LYS A 44 -15.29 -26.91 54.30
CA LYS A 44 -16.59 -26.24 54.23
C LYS A 44 -16.37 -24.74 54.35
N LEU A 45 -16.64 -24.01 53.27
CA LEU A 45 -16.53 -22.57 53.23
C LEU A 45 -17.86 -21.92 53.62
N GLY A 46 -17.78 -20.95 54.52
CA GLY A 46 -18.80 -19.94 54.73
C GLY A 46 -18.79 -18.88 53.62
N GLN A 47 -19.83 -18.05 53.62
CA GLN A 47 -20.04 -16.97 52.64
C GLN A 47 -18.76 -16.15 52.39
N SER A 48 -18.44 -15.94 51.10
CA SER A 48 -17.28 -15.14 50.68
C SER A 48 -17.46 -13.67 51.02
N ALA A 49 -16.37 -12.95 51.30
CA ALA A 49 -16.35 -11.50 51.53
C ALA A 49 -17.03 -10.71 50.40
N GLU A 50 -17.03 -11.23 49.17
CA GLU A 50 -17.73 -10.63 48.02
C GLU A 50 -19.26 -10.61 48.16
N SER A 51 -19.83 -11.48 49.00
CA SER A 51 -21.27 -11.49 49.31
C SER A 51 -21.69 -10.49 50.40
N TYR A 52 -20.74 -9.85 51.09
CA TYR A 52 -21.06 -8.76 52.04
C TYR A 52 -21.41 -7.44 51.33
N GLY A 53 -21.11 -7.32 50.03
CA GLY A 53 -21.51 -6.20 49.18
C GLY A 53 -22.87 -6.39 48.48
N LEU A 54 -23.47 -7.57 48.56
CA LEU A 54 -24.82 -7.82 48.02
C LEU A 54 -25.86 -7.40 49.06
N SER A 55 -26.71 -6.46 48.64
CA SER A 55 -27.83 -5.87 49.37
C SER A 55 -28.41 -6.73 50.50
N ARG A 56 -28.57 -6.10 51.67
CA ARG A 56 -29.26 -6.62 52.88
C ARG A 56 -30.70 -7.13 52.63
N SER A 57 -31.25 -7.05 51.42
CA SER A 57 -32.65 -7.36 51.13
C SER A 57 -32.96 -8.81 50.75
N GLU A 58 -31.98 -9.64 50.34
CA GLU A 58 -32.29 -11.01 49.84
C GLU A 58 -31.56 -12.17 50.54
N SER A 59 -30.56 -11.89 51.38
CA SER A 59 -29.65 -12.91 51.94
C SER A 59 -30.10 -13.55 53.26
N LYS A 60 -31.37 -13.39 53.68
CA LYS A 60 -31.88 -13.97 54.95
C LYS A 60 -32.28 -15.45 54.89
N LEU A 61 -32.28 -16.11 53.73
CA LEU A 61 -32.90 -17.44 53.60
C LEU A 61 -32.00 -18.59 53.16
N LEU A 62 -30.76 -18.36 52.71
CA LEU A 62 -29.89 -19.45 52.27
C LEU A 62 -28.46 -19.23 52.77
N ARG A 63 -28.11 -19.93 53.87
CA ARG A 63 -26.72 -20.12 54.28
C ARG A 63 -26.09 -21.10 53.29
N PHE A 64 -25.61 -20.59 52.15
CA PHE A 64 -24.84 -21.38 51.21
C PHE A 64 -23.50 -21.74 51.86
N GLU A 65 -23.32 -23.01 52.18
CA GLU A 65 -22.02 -23.58 52.56
C GLU A 65 -21.44 -24.28 51.34
N THR A 66 -20.30 -23.79 50.85
CA THR A 66 -19.63 -24.38 49.68
C THR A 66 -18.63 -25.39 50.17
N LYS A 67 -18.82 -26.66 49.79
CA LYS A 67 -17.82 -27.71 50.03
C LYS A 67 -16.81 -27.70 48.90
N ILE A 68 -15.52 -27.67 49.25
CA ILE A 68 -14.43 -27.77 48.30
C ILE A 68 -13.46 -28.86 48.76
N THR A 69 -12.75 -29.45 47.81
CA THR A 69 -11.70 -30.42 48.08
C THR A 69 -10.42 -29.90 47.42
N ILE A 70 -9.35 -29.81 48.20
CA ILE A 70 -8.05 -29.30 47.75
C ILE A 70 -7.00 -30.38 48.05
N VAL A 71 -6.04 -30.54 47.14
CA VAL A 71 -4.88 -31.41 47.37
C VAL A 71 -3.81 -30.62 48.13
N SER A 72 -3.07 -31.24 49.06
CA SER A 72 -1.99 -30.57 49.80
C SER A 72 -1.00 -29.80 48.91
N ASP A 73 -0.69 -30.33 47.72
CA ASP A 73 0.24 -29.73 46.76
C ASP A 73 -0.27 -28.41 46.15
N GLU A 74 -1.56 -28.13 46.24
CA GLU A 74 -2.18 -26.88 45.77
C GLU A 74 -2.08 -25.77 46.83
N ILE A 75 -1.72 -26.10 48.08
CA ILE A 75 -1.54 -25.13 49.15
C ILE A 75 -0.14 -24.54 49.04
N VAL A 76 -0.09 -23.24 48.74
CA VAL A 76 1.17 -22.48 48.62
C VAL A 76 1.67 -22.08 50.01
N SER A 77 0.76 -21.62 50.87
CA SER A 77 1.11 -21.15 52.22
C SER A 77 -0.10 -21.16 53.15
N VAL A 78 0.14 -21.51 54.41
CA VAL A 78 -0.85 -21.43 55.50
C VAL A 78 -0.39 -20.36 56.48
N GLY A 79 -1.01 -19.18 56.41
CA GLY A 79 -0.74 -18.07 57.30
C GLY A 79 -1.58 -18.13 58.57
N LYS A 80 -1.47 -17.08 59.41
CA LYS A 80 -2.29 -16.96 60.63
C LYS A 80 -3.77 -16.73 60.31
N ASP A 81 -4.07 -15.93 59.29
CA ASP A 81 -5.43 -15.49 58.98
C ASP A 81 -5.95 -16.00 57.62
N CYS A 82 -5.07 -16.46 56.73
CA CYS A 82 -5.43 -16.93 55.40
C CYS A 82 -4.66 -18.18 54.96
N ILE A 83 -5.26 -18.92 54.03
CA ILE A 83 -4.68 -20.06 53.31
C ILE A 83 -4.60 -19.65 51.85
N ILE A 84 -3.40 -19.67 51.28
CA ILE A 84 -3.15 -19.34 49.88
C ILE A 84 -3.08 -20.63 49.07
N VAL A 85 -3.93 -20.73 48.05
CA VAL A 85 -4.03 -21.89 47.16
C VAL A 85 -3.70 -21.46 45.75
N SER A 86 -2.89 -22.22 45.04
CA SER A 86 -2.71 -22.10 43.60
C SER A 86 -3.45 -23.24 42.91
N LYS A 87 -4.30 -22.92 41.93
CA LYS A 87 -4.92 -23.92 41.05
C LYS A 87 -3.88 -24.53 40.09
N GLY A 88 -2.89 -25.23 40.62
CA GLY A 88 -1.75 -25.80 39.90
C GLY A 88 -0.41 -25.49 40.56
N LYS A 89 0.63 -26.24 40.20
CA LYS A 89 2.01 -26.01 40.67
C LYS A 89 2.51 -24.68 40.12
N LEU A 90 3.01 -23.82 40.99
CA LEU A 90 3.74 -22.63 40.54
C LEU A 90 5.01 -23.10 39.80
N PRO A 91 5.21 -22.73 38.52
CA PRO A 91 6.46 -23.04 37.85
C PRO A 91 7.62 -22.33 38.58
N PRO A 92 8.81 -22.94 38.62
CA PRO A 92 9.96 -22.36 39.30
C PRO A 92 10.33 -20.99 38.73
N LEU A 93 10.90 -20.12 39.58
CA LEU A 93 11.25 -18.74 39.23
C LEU A 93 12.14 -18.62 37.97
N GLU A 94 12.97 -19.63 37.70
CA GLU A 94 13.82 -19.68 36.52
C GLU A 94 13.03 -19.80 35.22
N GLU A 95 11.97 -20.61 35.20
CA GLU A 95 11.10 -20.77 34.03
C GLU A 95 10.31 -19.50 33.75
N ILE A 96 9.86 -18.81 34.81
CA ILE A 96 9.15 -17.52 34.68
C ILE A 96 10.07 -16.46 34.05
N LYS A 97 11.35 -16.41 34.47
CA LYS A 97 12.34 -15.50 33.88
C LYS A 97 12.58 -15.82 32.40
N LYS A 98 12.74 -17.10 32.04
CA LYS A 98 12.89 -17.54 30.64
C LYS A 98 11.67 -17.17 29.80
N ALA A 99 10.46 -17.40 30.31
CA ALA A 99 9.22 -17.04 29.61
C ALA A 99 9.12 -15.53 29.35
N LYS A 100 9.59 -14.69 30.28
CA LYS A 100 9.65 -13.23 30.08
C LYS A 100 10.60 -12.84 28.94
N VAL A 101 11.77 -13.48 28.86
CA VAL A 101 12.72 -13.27 27.77
C VAL A 101 12.12 -13.71 26.44
N TYR A 102 11.54 -14.92 26.38
CA TYR A 102 10.89 -15.42 25.16
C TYR A 102 9.72 -14.55 24.71
N LYS A 103 8.98 -13.94 25.65
CA LYS A 103 7.93 -13.00 25.30
C LYS A 103 8.51 -11.75 24.62
N ALA A 104 9.57 -11.16 25.19
CA ALA A 104 10.23 -10.00 24.60
C ALA A 104 10.84 -10.31 23.22
N GLU A 105 11.45 -11.48 23.06
CA GLU A 105 11.96 -11.94 21.76
C GLU A 105 10.84 -12.14 20.73
N ASN A 106 9.72 -12.75 21.13
CA ASN A 106 8.56 -12.90 20.25
C ASN A 106 7.97 -11.56 19.83
N ASP A 107 7.87 -10.61 20.76
CA ASP A 107 7.34 -9.29 20.44
C ASP A 107 8.28 -8.54 19.47
N SER A 108 9.61 -8.64 19.66
CA SER A 108 10.59 -8.12 18.69
C SER A 108 10.53 -8.81 17.32
N LEU A 109 10.33 -10.12 17.29
CA LEU A 109 10.19 -10.87 16.03
C LEU A 109 8.91 -10.49 15.27
N LYS A 110 7.80 -10.20 15.98
CA LYS A 110 6.57 -9.70 15.35
C LYS A 110 6.76 -8.34 14.71
N GLU A 111 7.52 -7.45 15.36
CA GLU A 111 7.84 -6.13 14.81
C GLU A 111 8.65 -6.26 13.51
N LYS A 112 9.73 -7.05 13.53
CA LYS A 112 10.52 -7.34 12.32
C LYS A 112 9.70 -7.98 11.21
N LEU A 113 8.77 -8.87 11.56
CA LEU A 113 7.89 -9.52 10.59
C LEU A 113 6.91 -8.52 9.96
N ALA A 114 6.46 -7.52 10.72
CA ALA A 114 5.65 -6.42 10.18
C ALA A 114 6.46 -5.55 9.20
N GLU A 115 7.68 -5.15 9.57
CA GLU A 115 8.58 -4.39 8.69
C GLU A 115 8.85 -5.10 7.36
N VAL A 116 9.18 -6.39 7.41
CA VAL A 116 9.43 -7.21 6.20
C VAL A 116 8.16 -7.35 5.34
N ASN A 117 6.98 -7.45 5.95
CA ASN A 117 5.73 -7.49 5.20
C ASN A 117 5.45 -6.16 4.48
N ASP A 118 5.72 -5.02 5.13
CA ASP A 118 5.55 -3.70 4.52
C ASP A 118 6.51 -3.51 3.33
N GLU A 119 7.77 -3.95 3.47
CA GLU A 119 8.74 -3.97 2.38
C GLU A 119 8.28 -4.86 1.22
N LEU A 120 7.74 -6.04 1.53
CA LEU A 120 7.20 -6.96 0.53
C LEU A 120 6.03 -6.33 -0.22
N GLU A 121 5.06 -5.73 0.48
CA GLU A 121 3.95 -5.03 -0.17
C GLU A 121 4.42 -3.91 -1.08
N ASN A 122 5.39 -3.10 -0.62
CA ASN A 122 5.97 -2.02 -1.42
C ASN A 122 6.67 -2.56 -2.66
N SER A 123 7.41 -3.67 -2.54
CA SER A 123 8.06 -4.33 -3.68
C SER A 123 7.04 -4.86 -4.69
N LEU A 124 5.93 -5.45 -4.22
CA LEU A 124 4.85 -5.93 -5.09
C LEU A 124 4.15 -4.79 -5.81
N ARG A 125 3.94 -3.65 -5.16
CA ARG A 125 3.39 -2.44 -5.80
C ARG A 125 4.32 -1.94 -6.91
N LYS A 126 5.62 -1.81 -6.63
CA LYS A 126 6.62 -1.43 -7.64
C LYS A 126 6.64 -2.40 -8.83
N LEU A 127 6.53 -3.70 -8.56
CA LEU A 127 6.54 -4.74 -9.59
C LEU A 127 5.31 -4.66 -10.50
N LYS A 128 4.14 -4.28 -9.97
CA LYS A 128 2.93 -4.05 -10.79
C LYS A 128 3.14 -2.88 -11.76
N VAL A 129 3.60 -1.73 -11.26
CA VAL A 129 3.89 -0.55 -12.10
C VAL A 129 4.91 -0.91 -13.19
N LEU A 130 6.01 -1.58 -12.83
CA LEU A 130 7.02 -1.99 -13.81
C LEU A 130 6.48 -2.98 -14.87
N LYS A 131 5.47 -3.79 -14.54
CA LYS A 131 4.82 -4.67 -15.53
C LYS A 131 3.94 -3.89 -16.49
N GLU A 132 3.23 -2.88 -16.00
CA GLU A 132 2.42 -1.98 -16.82
C GLU A 132 3.33 -1.19 -17.78
N ASP A 133 4.38 -0.54 -17.26
CA ASP A 133 5.39 0.18 -18.06
C ASP A 133 6.03 -0.74 -19.12
N LYS A 134 6.36 -1.99 -18.74
CA LYS A 134 6.90 -2.97 -19.68
C LYS A 134 5.91 -3.25 -20.82
N SER A 135 4.63 -3.46 -20.51
CA SER A 135 3.61 -3.74 -21.53
C SER A 135 3.39 -2.55 -22.47
N GLU A 136 3.45 -1.32 -21.95
CA GLU A 136 3.35 -0.10 -22.75
C GLU A 136 4.57 0.05 -23.67
N LEU A 137 5.78 -0.20 -23.16
CA LEU A 137 7.01 -0.17 -23.95
C LEU A 137 7.05 -1.26 -25.03
N GLU A 138 6.58 -2.47 -24.72
CA GLU A 138 6.44 -3.55 -25.70
C GLU A 138 5.43 -3.18 -26.79
N PHE A 139 4.32 -2.53 -26.45
CA PHE A 139 3.35 -2.02 -27.42
C PHE A 139 3.96 -0.95 -28.33
N LYS A 140 4.65 0.04 -27.75
CA LYS A 140 5.35 1.10 -28.53
C LYS A 140 6.42 0.51 -29.45
N LEU A 141 7.19 -0.46 -28.97
CA LEU A 141 8.20 -1.15 -29.77
C LEU A 141 7.57 -1.86 -30.98
N ASN A 142 6.47 -2.60 -30.77
CA ASN A 142 5.77 -3.27 -31.86
C ASN A 142 5.20 -2.29 -32.89
N LYS A 143 4.71 -1.11 -32.45
CA LYS A 143 4.27 -0.06 -33.36
C LYS A 143 5.44 0.48 -34.19
N MET A 144 6.58 0.77 -33.55
CA MET A 144 7.78 1.24 -34.22
C MET A 144 8.32 0.25 -35.24
N LEU A 145 8.33 -1.05 -34.93
CA LEU A 145 8.76 -2.09 -35.87
C LEU A 145 7.89 -2.12 -37.14
N LYS A 146 6.57 -1.97 -37.01
CA LYS A 146 5.67 -1.88 -38.17
C LYS A 146 5.96 -0.66 -39.03
N ILE A 147 6.16 0.51 -38.39
CA ILE A 147 6.50 1.75 -39.11
C ILE A 147 7.85 1.60 -39.82
N GLU A 148 8.83 0.93 -39.19
CA GLU A 148 10.13 0.66 -39.81
C GLU A 148 10.01 -0.27 -41.02
N GLU A 149 9.17 -1.30 -40.96
CA GLU A 149 8.85 -2.17 -42.09
C GLU A 149 8.23 -1.37 -43.25
N GLU A 150 7.20 -0.56 -42.97
CA GLU A 150 6.54 0.30 -43.96
C GLU A 150 7.51 1.32 -44.58
N PHE A 151 8.37 1.93 -43.76
CA PHE A 151 9.39 2.85 -44.22
C PHE A 151 10.40 2.17 -45.16
N ASN A 152 10.83 0.95 -44.84
CA ASN A 152 11.74 0.18 -45.69
C ASN A 152 11.09 -0.19 -47.03
N GLU A 153 9.81 -0.55 -47.04
CA GLU A 153 9.05 -0.77 -48.28
C GLU A 153 8.96 0.50 -49.12
N LEU A 154 8.65 1.64 -48.49
CA LEU A 154 8.51 2.92 -49.17
C LEU A 154 9.85 3.37 -49.77
N ARG A 155 10.94 3.25 -49.00
CA ARG A 155 12.29 3.50 -49.47
C ARG A 155 12.65 2.67 -50.69
N LEU A 156 12.26 1.39 -50.73
CA LEU A 156 12.50 0.53 -51.88
C LEU A 156 11.68 0.95 -53.10
N LYS A 157 10.44 1.42 -52.91
CA LYS A 157 9.59 1.97 -53.99
C LYS A 157 10.20 3.25 -54.57
N CYS A 158 10.66 4.17 -53.73
CA CYS A 158 11.34 5.40 -54.16
C CYS A 158 12.58 5.08 -55.00
N ALA A 159 13.44 4.17 -54.54
CA ALA A 159 14.65 3.78 -55.28
C ALA A 159 14.33 3.19 -56.67
N LYS A 160 13.22 2.44 -56.80
CA LYS A 160 12.76 1.92 -58.11
C LYS A 160 12.29 3.04 -59.02
N GLN A 161 11.46 3.95 -58.51
CA GLN A 161 10.94 5.10 -59.27
C GLN A 161 12.06 6.05 -59.71
N GLU A 162 13.05 6.31 -58.85
CA GLU A 162 14.24 7.09 -59.21
C GLU A 162 15.00 6.45 -60.39
N GLY A 163 15.16 5.12 -60.38
CA GLY A 163 15.78 4.40 -61.49
C GLY A 163 14.99 4.47 -62.80
N GLU A 164 13.66 4.35 -62.74
CA GLU A 164 12.78 4.52 -63.90
C GLU A 164 12.83 5.96 -64.45
N LEU A 165 12.86 6.95 -63.57
CA LEU A 165 12.95 8.37 -63.91
C LEU A 165 14.30 8.69 -64.56
N GLU A 166 15.40 8.18 -64.02
CA GLU A 166 16.73 8.33 -64.63
C GLU A 166 16.79 7.67 -66.02
N ALA A 167 16.19 6.48 -66.18
CA ALA A 167 16.08 5.83 -67.48
C ALA A 167 15.24 6.65 -68.47
N SER A 168 14.13 7.22 -68.03
CA SER A 168 13.27 8.11 -68.82
C SER A 168 13.99 9.40 -69.23
N ARG A 169 14.74 10.03 -68.31
CA ARG A 169 15.61 11.19 -68.59
C ARG A 169 16.65 10.86 -69.67
N ARG A 170 17.35 9.72 -69.55
CA ARG A 170 18.32 9.27 -70.57
C ARG A 170 17.65 8.98 -71.91
N PHE A 171 16.41 8.50 -71.92
CA PHE A 171 15.65 8.24 -73.14
C PHE A 171 15.22 9.54 -73.84
N THR A 172 14.72 10.52 -73.09
CA THR A 172 14.35 11.83 -73.64
C THR A 172 15.56 12.60 -74.17
N GLU A 173 16.72 12.53 -73.50
CA GLU A 173 17.99 13.07 -74.03
C GLU A 173 18.41 12.43 -75.37
N LYS A 174 18.25 11.11 -75.50
CA LYS A 174 18.50 10.41 -76.78
C LYS A 174 17.53 10.85 -77.88
N LEU A 175 16.26 11.06 -77.58
CA LEU A 175 15.27 11.55 -78.55
C LEU A 175 15.57 12.99 -78.98
N LYS A 176 15.96 13.86 -78.04
CA LYS A 176 16.38 15.25 -78.33
C LYS A 176 17.62 15.27 -79.23
N SER A 177 18.63 14.43 -78.93
CA SER A 177 19.87 14.36 -79.73
C SER A 177 19.68 13.72 -81.11
N GLN A 178 18.67 12.87 -81.31
CA GLN A 178 18.31 12.32 -82.63
C GLN A 178 17.43 13.25 -83.48
N GLY A 179 17.15 14.48 -83.03
CA GLY A 179 16.46 15.51 -83.83
C GLY A 179 14.97 15.25 -84.07
N PHE A 180 14.32 14.41 -83.25
CA PHE A 180 12.92 14.01 -83.45
C PHE A 180 11.89 15.05 -82.96
N VAL A 181 12.31 16.18 -82.38
CA VAL A 181 11.41 17.21 -81.85
C VAL A 181 11.38 18.40 -82.81
N ASN A 182 10.33 18.45 -83.63
CA ASN A 182 9.98 19.63 -84.41
C ASN A 182 9.69 20.82 -83.47
N THR A 183 10.18 22.00 -83.85
CA THR A 183 10.30 23.26 -83.12
C THR A 183 8.99 23.96 -82.72
N SER A 184 7.88 23.24 -82.55
CA SER A 184 6.58 23.80 -82.10
C SER A 184 6.21 23.50 -80.64
N ASN A 185 6.84 22.51 -80.01
CA ASN A 185 6.43 22.00 -78.69
C ASN A 185 7.33 22.44 -77.51
N GLU A 186 8.39 23.23 -77.76
CA GLU A 186 9.39 23.61 -76.75
C GLU A 186 8.83 24.47 -75.60
N LYS A 187 7.66 25.12 -75.78
CA LYS A 187 7.02 25.92 -74.73
C LYS A 187 6.00 25.14 -73.87
N LEU A 188 5.56 23.96 -74.31
CA LEU A 188 4.50 23.21 -73.62
C LEU A 188 5.07 22.22 -72.59
N TYR A 189 6.21 21.61 -72.90
CA TYR A 189 6.85 20.62 -72.02
C TYR A 189 7.31 21.17 -70.65
N PRO A 190 7.96 22.35 -70.57
CA PRO A 190 8.39 22.90 -69.28
C PRO A 190 7.19 23.28 -68.38
N SER A 191 6.08 23.73 -68.99
CA SER A 191 4.87 24.06 -68.24
C SER A 191 4.21 22.82 -67.66
N ILE A 192 4.14 21.71 -68.41
CA ILE A 192 3.51 20.47 -67.94
C ILE A 192 4.40 19.78 -66.88
N GLU A 193 5.73 19.80 -67.02
CA GLU A 193 6.64 19.27 -65.98
C GLU A 193 6.53 20.09 -64.69
N ASN A 194 6.52 21.42 -64.77
CA ASN A 194 6.39 22.27 -63.58
C ASN A 194 5.02 22.08 -62.89
N GLU A 195 3.91 22.02 -63.64
CA GLU A 195 2.58 21.75 -63.09
C GLU A 195 2.50 20.36 -62.45
N ALA A 196 3.14 19.35 -63.05
CA ALA A 196 3.17 18.00 -62.50
C ALA A 196 4.01 17.91 -61.23
N GLU A 197 5.16 18.58 -61.17
CA GLU A 197 6.01 18.63 -59.96
C GLU A 197 5.32 19.40 -58.83
N GLU A 198 4.66 20.52 -59.13
CA GLU A 198 3.95 21.34 -58.14
C GLU A 198 2.73 20.59 -57.56
N ASN A 199 1.93 19.94 -58.40
CA ASN A 199 0.81 19.11 -57.95
C ASN A 199 1.26 17.90 -57.10
N LEU A 200 2.41 17.30 -57.44
CA LEU A 200 2.94 16.16 -56.69
C LEU A 200 3.49 16.59 -55.33
N LEU A 201 4.11 17.78 -55.26
CA LEU A 201 4.49 18.41 -53.98
C LEU A 201 3.27 18.68 -53.11
N GLU A 202 2.23 19.33 -53.65
CA GLU A 202 1.00 19.64 -52.90
C GLU A 202 0.30 18.38 -52.38
N GLU A 203 0.26 17.30 -53.18
CA GLU A 203 -0.29 16.01 -52.72
C GLU A 203 0.55 15.39 -51.60
N THR A 204 1.88 15.49 -51.66
CA THR A 204 2.76 14.95 -50.62
C THR A 204 2.67 15.76 -49.32
N GLU A 205 2.57 17.08 -49.43
CA GLU A 205 2.38 17.97 -48.27
C GLU A 205 1.02 17.73 -47.60
N LYS A 206 -0.07 17.58 -48.38
CA LYS A 206 -1.38 17.20 -47.83
C LYS A 206 -1.36 15.86 -47.12
N LYS A 207 -0.73 14.83 -47.70
CA LYS A 207 -0.63 13.52 -47.04
C LYS A 207 0.20 13.57 -45.76
N PHE A 208 1.22 14.43 -45.71
CA PHE A 208 2.04 14.63 -44.52
C PHE A 208 1.25 15.35 -43.41
N GLU A 209 0.50 16.39 -43.77
CA GLU A 209 -0.44 17.10 -42.86
C GLU A 209 -1.53 16.15 -42.33
N ASP A 210 -2.13 15.31 -43.19
CA ASP A 210 -3.15 14.35 -42.79
C ASP A 210 -2.61 13.32 -41.77
N ILE A 211 -1.39 12.82 -41.99
CA ILE A 211 -0.72 11.90 -41.05
C ILE A 211 -0.45 12.61 -39.70
N LEU A 212 0.02 13.85 -39.72
CA LEU A 212 0.24 14.61 -38.50
C LEU A 212 -1.07 14.85 -37.74
N ASN A 213 -2.15 15.18 -38.43
CA ASN A 213 -3.46 15.43 -37.82
C ASN A 213 -4.10 14.13 -37.27
N ASP A 214 -3.92 12.99 -37.93
CA ASP A 214 -4.34 11.67 -37.43
C ASP A 214 -3.51 11.23 -36.21
N GLU A 215 -2.22 11.56 -36.16
CA GLU A 215 -1.40 11.29 -34.97
C GLU A 215 -1.82 12.15 -33.77
N PHE A 216 -2.19 13.41 -33.96
CA PHE A 216 -2.66 14.27 -32.85
C PHE A 216 -4.05 13.88 -32.33
N THR A 217 -4.97 13.43 -33.18
CA THR A 217 -6.30 12.97 -32.74
C THR A 217 -6.26 11.63 -31.99
N LEU A 218 -5.22 10.81 -32.17
CA LEU A 218 -5.04 9.56 -31.42
C LEU A 218 -4.41 9.74 -30.02
N PHE A 219 -3.87 10.93 -29.71
CA PHE A 219 -3.20 11.23 -28.45
C PHE A 219 -3.97 12.18 -27.50
N GLY A 220 -5.17 12.64 -27.86
CA GLY A 220 -5.97 13.41 -26.93
C GLY A 220 -7.34 13.77 -27.48
N GLU A 221 -8.38 13.33 -26.79
CA GLU A 221 -9.63 14.09 -26.74
C GLU A 221 -9.30 15.49 -26.20
N GLU A 222 -9.00 16.45 -27.07
CA GLU A 222 -9.02 17.86 -26.68
C GLU A 222 -10.48 18.32 -26.63
N GLU A 223 -10.92 18.71 -25.42
CA GLU A 223 -12.17 19.41 -25.16
C GLU A 223 -12.36 20.55 -26.16
N ASN A 224 -13.45 20.50 -26.93
CA ASN A 224 -13.93 21.63 -27.72
C ASN A 224 -14.36 22.76 -26.77
N LEU A 225 -13.45 23.68 -26.47
CA LEU A 225 -13.81 24.99 -25.95
C LEU A 225 -14.39 25.82 -27.09
N GLU A 226 -15.71 25.77 -27.22
CA GLU A 226 -16.50 26.69 -28.02
C GLU A 226 -16.11 28.14 -27.66
N LYS A 227 -15.53 28.85 -28.62
CA LYS A 227 -15.28 30.29 -28.52
C LYS A 227 -16.61 31.00 -28.70
N GLU A 228 -17.37 31.14 -27.63
CA GLU A 228 -18.49 32.09 -27.58
C GLU A 228 -17.91 33.51 -27.45
N SER A 229 -17.95 34.23 -28.57
CA SER A 229 -17.61 35.65 -28.63
C SER A 229 -18.65 36.46 -27.86
N VAL A 230 -18.24 37.06 -26.73
CA VAL A 230 -18.97 38.17 -26.14
C VAL A 230 -18.01 39.33 -25.93
N GLU A 231 -18.03 40.26 -26.88
CA GLU A 231 -17.65 41.65 -26.64
C GLU A 231 -18.47 42.18 -25.46
N LYS A 232 -17.81 42.65 -24.40
CA LYS A 232 -18.38 43.69 -23.54
C LYS A 232 -17.29 44.51 -22.88
N GLU A 233 -17.31 45.77 -23.26
CA GLU A 233 -16.52 46.90 -22.78
C GLU A 233 -16.50 46.98 -21.24
N MET A 234 -15.32 47.23 -20.65
CA MET A 234 -15.20 47.76 -19.29
C MET A 234 -15.74 49.18 -19.24
N PRO A 235 -16.42 49.57 -18.14
CA PRO A 235 -15.86 50.64 -17.30
C PRO A 235 -16.25 50.50 -15.80
N PRO A 236 -15.94 51.46 -14.92
CA PRO A 236 -14.66 51.64 -14.24
C PRO A 236 -14.77 51.49 -12.70
N ASP A 237 -13.62 51.56 -12.04
CA ASP A 237 -13.41 51.55 -10.59
C ASP A 237 -14.46 52.31 -9.76
N ARG A 238 -14.98 51.64 -8.73
CA ARG A 238 -15.55 52.28 -7.53
C ARG A 238 -15.03 51.60 -6.26
N VAL A 239 -14.27 52.39 -5.53
CA VAL A 239 -13.87 52.22 -4.13
C VAL A 239 -15.11 52.06 -3.24
N LEU A 240 -15.03 51.24 -2.18
CA LEU A 240 -15.39 51.58 -0.77
C LEU A 240 -15.40 50.33 0.16
N THR A 241 -14.44 50.36 1.11
CA THR A 241 -14.50 50.08 2.58
C THR A 241 -14.78 48.66 3.14
N VAL A 242 -13.82 48.02 3.85
CA VAL A 242 -13.51 47.99 5.32
C VAL A 242 -14.56 47.16 6.11
N ASP A 243 -14.24 46.02 6.77
CA ASP A 243 -13.65 45.85 8.12
C ASP A 243 -12.99 44.44 8.27
N GLU A 244 -11.71 44.32 8.68
CA GLU A 244 -11.19 44.01 10.04
C GLU A 244 -11.72 42.68 10.65
N THR A 245 -10.92 41.61 10.82
CA THR A 245 -9.91 41.47 11.89
C THR A 245 -9.10 40.16 11.76
N PRO A 246 -7.95 40.02 12.46
CA PRO A 246 -6.81 39.18 12.05
C PRO A 246 -6.60 37.93 12.93
N VAL A 247 -5.88 36.95 12.40
CA VAL A 247 -5.11 35.98 13.21
C VAL A 247 -3.71 35.82 12.62
N GLU A 248 -2.75 36.45 13.29
CA GLU A 248 -1.32 36.15 13.35
C GLU A 248 -1.09 34.64 13.62
N SER A 249 -0.04 33.94 13.21
CA SER A 249 1.30 34.29 12.71
C SER A 249 2.00 32.98 12.29
N GLN A 250 3.18 33.15 11.67
CA GLN A 250 4.30 32.20 11.55
C GLN A 250 4.48 31.49 10.20
N ARG A 251 5.28 32.14 9.35
CA ARG A 251 6.21 31.48 8.42
C ARG A 251 7.23 30.63 9.20
N PRO A 252 7.82 29.63 8.53
CA PRO A 252 9.24 29.77 8.22
C PRO A 252 9.53 29.56 6.72
N ALA A 253 10.66 30.13 6.32
CA ALA A 253 11.10 30.33 4.95
C ALA A 253 11.48 29.04 4.22
N THR A 254 10.99 28.89 3.00
CA THR A 254 11.55 28.02 1.96
C THR A 254 12.44 28.86 1.03
N PRO A 255 13.70 28.48 0.77
CA PRO A 255 14.43 29.05 -0.35
C PRO A 255 13.89 28.43 -1.64
N GLN A 256 13.33 29.27 -2.51
CA GLN A 256 13.07 28.93 -3.91
C GLN A 256 14.40 28.63 -4.59
N SER A 257 14.61 27.39 -5.06
CA SER A 257 15.56 27.12 -6.13
C SER A 257 14.78 26.74 -7.39
N SER A 258 14.71 27.66 -8.34
CA SER A 258 14.13 27.51 -9.68
C SER A 258 15.07 26.72 -10.61
N GLU A 259 15.60 25.58 -10.15
CA GLU A 259 16.53 24.79 -10.95
C GLU A 259 15.86 23.53 -11.53
N ASN A 260 15.85 23.47 -12.85
CA ASN A 260 15.20 22.41 -13.65
C ASN A 260 15.85 21.03 -13.35
N PRO A 261 15.08 20.02 -12.91
CA PRO A 261 15.60 18.72 -12.46
C PRO A 261 16.30 17.90 -13.55
N PHE A 262 16.12 18.23 -14.83
CA PHE A 262 16.71 17.50 -15.95
C PHE A 262 18.16 17.89 -16.28
N ARG A 263 18.72 18.92 -15.62
CA ARG A 263 20.11 19.35 -15.89
C ARG A 263 21.20 18.47 -15.26
N ARG A 264 20.84 17.53 -14.38
CA ARG A 264 21.83 16.66 -13.69
C ARG A 264 22.26 15.44 -14.51
N PHE A 265 21.54 15.09 -15.59
CA PHE A 265 21.82 13.88 -16.37
C PHE A 265 22.88 14.03 -17.47
N SER A 266 23.38 15.23 -17.75
CA SER A 266 24.25 15.49 -18.91
C SER A 266 25.75 15.66 -18.59
N LYS A 267 26.21 15.24 -17.39
CA LYS A 267 27.64 15.32 -17.02
C LYS A 267 28.37 14.00 -16.77
N GLU A 268 27.71 12.84 -16.83
CA GLU A 268 28.38 11.56 -16.54
C GLU A 268 28.83 10.75 -17.77
N TYR A 269 28.59 11.22 -18.99
CA TYR A 269 29.11 10.58 -20.22
C TYR A 269 30.08 11.49 -20.98
N LYS A 270 31.19 11.84 -20.34
CA LYS A 270 32.44 12.19 -21.03
C LYS A 270 33.63 11.75 -20.19
N LYS A 271 34.06 10.50 -20.37
CA LYS A 271 35.46 10.06 -20.38
C LYS A 271 35.56 8.68 -20.99
#